data_AF-A0A1B1UHH6-F1
#
_entry.id   AF-A0A1B1UHH6-F1
#
_cell.length_a   1.000
_cell.length_b   1.000
_cell.length_c   1.000
_cell.angle_alpha   90.00
_cell.angle_beta   90.00
_cell.angle_gamma   90.00
#
_symmetry.space_group_name_H-M   'P 1'
#
loop_
_entity.id
_entity.type
_entity.pdbx_description
1 polymer ?
#
loop_
_entity_poly.entity_id
_entity_poly.type
_entity_poly.pdbx_seq_one_letter_code
_entity_poly.pdbx_strand_id
1 'polypeptide(L)'
;MKVVGDVPPDLANSIDEHGSLVTVDPADWIVCFVPGLRRQWWHRFVHHRHKHVFAMRPTSTGSWLLVEPWWTRMMVTILPPADAVRFLRWGATGDILRIREAVPGKASQIRGWSNCAVLSAFLLGRPSWTWTPHGLYRQLIRERSTRRENVQQLLVDQFTKVVSHCSSNALSVSADQLSLPLRELLIIIGRNLLETMMTPSLLEVCYTAILEADRYPDATRAYAQHGPTPAIAVLTKILERAKQAGEVDLADCEAGARQFLGMLHGDVHLEAVLQLREIPTLSEIDLRARNAVKVFLDGAEPDEASILARGALTA
;
A
#
# COMPACT_ATOMS: atom_id res chain seq x y z
N MET A 1 -6.58 -43.33 -4.87
CA MET A 1 -7.07 -42.47 -3.78
C MET A 1 -8.29 -43.11 -3.15
N LYS A 2 -8.35 -43.26 -1.82
CA LYS A 2 -9.59 -43.65 -1.15
C LYS A 2 -10.57 -42.50 -1.30
N VAL A 3 -11.64 -42.71 -2.04
CA VAL A 3 -12.77 -41.77 -2.09
C VAL A 3 -13.28 -41.64 -0.66
N VAL A 4 -13.14 -40.46 -0.08
CA VAL A 4 -13.79 -40.13 1.19
C VAL A 4 -15.27 -39.98 0.82
N GLY A 5 -16.10 -40.94 1.22
CA GLY A 5 -17.43 -41.19 0.63
C GLY A 5 -18.40 -40.01 0.62
N ASP A 6 -18.18 -39.03 1.51
CA ASP A 6 -19.02 -37.83 1.65
C ASP A 6 -18.44 -36.60 0.92
N VAL A 7 -17.27 -36.71 0.27
CA VAL A 7 -16.63 -35.60 -0.45
C VAL A 7 -16.99 -35.69 -1.94
N PRO A 8 -17.52 -34.62 -2.54
CA PRO A 8 -17.78 -34.56 -3.98
C PRO A 8 -16.56 -35.00 -4.81
N PRO A 9 -16.74 -35.88 -5.82
CA PRO A 9 -15.62 -36.42 -6.60
C PRO A 9 -14.76 -35.38 -7.30
N ASP A 10 -15.35 -34.25 -7.71
CA ASP A 10 -14.66 -33.11 -8.29
C ASP A 10 -13.66 -32.49 -7.30
N LEU A 11 -14.04 -32.31 -6.03
CA LEU A 11 -13.15 -31.82 -4.97
C LEU A 11 -12.07 -32.84 -4.62
N ALA A 12 -12.42 -34.12 -4.53
CA ALA A 12 -11.46 -35.18 -4.23
C ALA A 12 -10.38 -35.28 -5.32
N ASN A 13 -10.71 -34.98 -6.58
CA ASN A 13 -9.79 -35.00 -7.71
C ASN A 13 -9.04 -33.66 -7.93
N SER A 14 -9.43 -32.60 -7.22
CA SER A 14 -8.83 -31.26 -7.35
C SER A 14 -7.76 -30.97 -6.29
N ILE A 15 -7.35 -31.98 -5.51
CA ILE A 15 -6.28 -31.81 -4.52
C ILE A 15 -4.91 -31.77 -5.18
N ASP A 16 -4.03 -30.91 -4.69
CA ASP A 16 -2.64 -30.85 -5.11
C ASP A 16 -1.77 -31.94 -4.46
N GLU A 17 -0.47 -31.95 -4.78
CA GLU A 17 0.50 -32.91 -4.25
C GLU A 17 0.67 -32.86 -2.72
N HIS A 18 0.13 -31.84 -2.05
CA HIS A 18 0.15 -31.67 -0.61
C HIS A 18 -1.23 -31.89 0.04
N GLY A 19 -2.23 -32.28 -0.74
CA GLY A 19 -3.59 -32.55 -0.28
C GLY A 19 -4.43 -31.29 -0.05
N SER A 20 -4.00 -30.14 -0.59
CA SER A 20 -4.77 -28.89 -0.55
C SER A 20 -5.73 -28.80 -1.74
N LEU A 21 -6.92 -28.24 -1.54
CA LEU A 21 -7.87 -27.96 -2.63
C LEU A 21 -7.38 -26.84 -3.57
N VAL A 22 -6.46 -26.01 -3.10
CA VAL A 22 -5.85 -24.93 -3.87
C VAL A 22 -4.37 -24.88 -3.53
N THR A 23 -3.51 -24.90 -4.54
CA THR A 23 -2.07 -24.69 -4.34
C THR A 23 -1.82 -23.23 -3.98
N VAL A 24 -1.17 -23.00 -2.85
CA VAL A 24 -0.84 -21.67 -2.35
C VAL A 24 0.68 -21.56 -2.23
N ASP A 25 1.24 -20.54 -2.88
CA ASP A 25 2.66 -20.25 -2.78
C ASP A 25 3.05 -19.87 -1.34
N PRO A 26 4.22 -20.31 -0.84
CA PRO A 26 4.69 -19.92 0.48
C PRO A 26 4.83 -18.39 0.58
N ALA A 27 4.22 -17.82 1.61
CA ALA A 27 4.25 -16.39 1.88
C ALA A 27 5.35 -15.98 2.85
N ASP A 28 5.75 -14.71 2.75
CA ASP A 28 6.59 -14.05 3.73
C ASP A 28 5.75 -13.43 4.85
N TRP A 29 6.17 -13.68 6.09
CA TRP A 29 5.57 -13.14 7.30
C TRP A 29 6.55 -12.20 8.01
N ILE A 30 6.03 -11.08 8.50
CA ILE A 30 6.71 -10.18 9.42
C ILE A 30 6.36 -10.64 10.84
N VAL A 31 7.34 -11.28 11.49
CA VAL A 31 7.20 -11.89 12.82
C VAL A 31 7.84 -10.98 13.85
N CYS A 32 7.03 -10.50 14.79
CA CYS A 32 7.41 -9.51 15.78
C CYS A 32 7.54 -10.16 17.15
N PHE A 33 8.74 -10.12 17.73
CA PHE A 33 9.01 -10.52 19.11
C PHE A 33 9.03 -9.28 19.98
N VAL A 34 8.16 -9.23 20.99
CA VAL A 34 7.86 -7.97 21.68
C VAL A 34 7.82 -8.10 23.20
N PRO A 35 8.11 -7.01 23.93
CA PRO A 35 7.86 -6.93 25.37
C PRO A 35 6.34 -6.91 25.62
N GLY A 36 5.92 -7.35 26.81
CA GLY A 36 4.51 -7.32 27.18
C GLY A 36 4.02 -5.90 27.49
N LEU A 37 2.83 -5.56 26.99
CA LEU A 37 2.19 -4.24 27.16
C LEU A 37 1.75 -3.93 28.59
N ARG A 38 1.49 -4.97 29.40
CA ARG A 38 1.10 -4.85 30.81
C ARG A 38 2.04 -5.65 31.68
N ARG A 39 2.41 -5.13 32.85
CA ARG A 39 3.26 -5.85 33.80
C ARG A 39 2.57 -7.12 34.28
N GLN A 40 3.24 -8.26 34.15
CA GLN A 40 2.79 -9.54 34.70
C GLN A 40 3.83 -10.08 35.69
N TRP A 41 3.38 -10.87 36.66
CA TRP A 41 4.25 -11.41 37.71
C TRP A 41 5.39 -12.27 37.14
N TRP A 42 5.12 -13.01 36.06
CA TRP A 42 6.06 -13.91 35.41
C TRP A 42 7.08 -13.20 34.50
N HIS A 43 6.90 -11.90 34.19
CA HIS A 43 7.79 -11.15 33.30
C HIS A 43 9.26 -11.12 33.73
N ARG A 44 9.54 -11.36 35.02
CA ARG A 44 10.91 -11.39 35.57
C ARG A 44 11.67 -12.67 35.22
N PHE A 45 10.96 -13.73 34.82
CA PHE A 45 11.54 -15.06 34.56
C PHE A 45 11.75 -15.33 33.06
N VAL A 46 11.46 -14.35 32.21
CA VAL A 46 11.52 -14.47 30.74
C VAL A 46 12.33 -13.32 30.13
N HIS A 47 12.75 -13.48 28.88
CA HIS A 47 13.52 -12.46 28.17
C HIS A 47 12.76 -11.12 28.12
N HIS A 48 13.43 -10.04 28.52
CA HIS A 48 12.79 -8.74 28.72
C HIS A 48 12.16 -8.15 27.45
N ARG A 49 12.75 -8.40 26.26
CA ARG A 49 12.24 -7.98 24.94
C ARG A 49 11.34 -9.00 24.24
N HIS A 50 11.36 -10.28 24.61
CA HIS A 50 10.66 -11.35 23.87
C HIS A 50 9.69 -12.06 24.81
N LYS A 51 8.66 -11.33 25.24
CA LYS A 51 7.62 -11.84 26.14
C LYS A 51 6.41 -12.34 25.37
N HIS A 52 6.25 -11.85 24.15
CA HIS A 52 5.17 -12.21 23.26
C HIS A 52 5.65 -12.26 21.81
N VAL A 53 4.92 -12.96 20.94
CA VAL A 53 5.18 -13.04 19.51
C VAL A 53 3.87 -13.01 18.73
N PHE A 54 3.88 -12.26 17.64
CA PHE A 54 2.79 -12.22 16.67
C PHE A 54 3.34 -12.14 15.25
N ALA A 55 2.48 -12.38 14.27
CA ALA A 55 2.86 -12.33 12.87
C ALA A 55 1.90 -11.44 12.08
N MET A 56 2.43 -10.75 11.09
CA MET A 56 1.63 -9.93 10.20
C MET A 56 2.22 -9.93 8.79
N ARG A 57 1.41 -9.63 7.78
CA ARG A 57 1.90 -9.45 6.41
C ARG A 57 1.05 -8.42 5.67
N PRO A 58 1.64 -7.62 4.77
CA PRO A 58 0.89 -6.66 3.97
C PRO A 58 0.08 -7.39 2.88
N THR A 59 -1.08 -6.84 2.53
CA THR A 59 -1.89 -7.25 1.38
C THR A 59 -1.47 -6.45 0.12
N SER A 60 -2.00 -6.82 -1.04
CA SER A 60 -1.83 -6.04 -2.28
C SER A 60 -2.49 -4.65 -2.21
N THR A 61 -3.52 -4.50 -1.36
CA THR A 61 -4.32 -3.28 -1.19
C THR A 61 -3.76 -2.33 -0.12
N GLY A 62 -2.63 -2.64 0.50
CA GLY A 62 -2.03 -1.82 1.55
C GLY A 62 -2.55 -2.09 2.96
N SER A 63 -3.62 -2.85 3.12
CA SER A 63 -4.02 -3.36 4.44
C SER A 63 -3.02 -4.41 4.96
N TRP A 64 -3.15 -4.81 6.22
CA TRP A 64 -2.28 -5.83 6.82
C TRP A 64 -3.09 -6.95 7.43
N LEU A 65 -2.78 -8.19 7.08
CA LEU A 65 -3.26 -9.35 7.82
C LEU A 65 -2.46 -9.45 9.12
N LEU A 66 -3.14 -9.43 10.26
CA LEU A 66 -2.58 -9.69 11.58
C LEU A 66 -3.00 -11.07 12.05
N VAL A 67 -2.04 -11.85 12.53
CA VAL A 67 -2.24 -13.10 13.27
C VAL A 67 -1.61 -12.94 14.65
N GLU A 68 -2.49 -12.79 15.64
CA GLU A 68 -2.15 -12.35 16.99
C GLU A 68 -2.71 -13.35 18.01
N PRO A 69 -1.86 -14.24 18.57
CA PRO A 69 -2.26 -15.20 19.59
C PRO A 69 -2.47 -14.49 20.94
N TRP A 70 -3.65 -13.92 21.14
CA TRP A 70 -3.97 -13.10 22.31
C TRP A 70 -4.62 -13.92 23.44
N TRP A 71 -3.84 -14.22 24.47
CA TRP A 71 -4.30 -14.96 25.66
C TRP A 71 -5.00 -16.28 25.30
N THR A 72 -6.34 -16.31 25.30
CA THR A 72 -7.17 -17.49 25.10
C THR A 72 -7.77 -17.56 23.70
N ARG A 73 -7.51 -16.57 22.82
CA ARG A 73 -8.04 -16.54 21.45
C ARG A 73 -6.93 -16.35 20.43
N MET A 74 -7.10 -16.96 19.27
CA MET A 74 -6.36 -16.59 18.07
C MET A 74 -7.10 -15.46 17.36
N MET A 75 -6.49 -14.29 17.27
CA MET A 75 -7.05 -13.18 16.51
C MET A 75 -6.45 -13.16 15.11
N VAL A 76 -7.30 -13.26 14.10
CA VAL A 76 -6.94 -13.11 12.68
C VAL A 76 -7.80 -12.00 12.11
N THR A 77 -7.19 -10.90 11.70
CA THR A 77 -7.93 -9.70 11.25
C THR A 77 -7.14 -8.91 10.21
N ILE A 78 -7.84 -8.11 9.41
CA ILE A 78 -7.24 -7.18 8.46
C ILE A 78 -7.24 -5.80 9.11
N LEU A 79 -6.04 -5.22 9.26
CA LEU A 79 -5.83 -3.89 9.79
C LEU A 79 -5.68 -2.86 8.67
N PRO A 80 -6.26 -1.66 8.82
CA PRO A 80 -5.84 -0.49 8.06
C PRO A 80 -4.34 -0.23 8.26
N PRO A 81 -3.64 0.40 7.29
CA PRO A 81 -2.21 0.61 7.38
C PRO A 81 -1.81 1.41 8.64
N ALA A 82 -2.58 2.43 9.02
CA ALA A 82 -2.32 3.23 10.22
C ALA A 82 -2.33 2.40 11.53
N ASP A 83 -3.26 1.44 11.65
CA ASP A 83 -3.31 0.53 12.78
C ASP A 83 -2.17 -0.49 12.75
N ALA A 84 -1.82 -0.98 11.57
CA ALA A 84 -0.67 -1.87 11.41
C ALA A 84 0.64 -1.21 11.86
N VAL A 85 0.82 0.10 11.61
CA VAL A 85 2.00 0.83 12.10
C VAL A 85 2.10 0.81 13.62
N ARG A 86 0.98 0.85 14.36
CA ARG A 86 0.98 0.74 15.83
C ARG A 86 1.57 -0.59 16.29
N PHE A 87 1.21 -1.69 15.62
CA PHE A 87 1.77 -3.01 15.88
C PHE A 87 3.24 -3.11 15.45
N LEU A 88 3.62 -2.59 14.28
CA LEU A 88 5.01 -2.56 13.84
C LEU A 88 5.91 -1.77 14.81
N ARG A 89 5.41 -0.65 15.34
CA ARG A 89 6.08 0.13 16.38
C ARG A 89 6.25 -0.67 17.67
N TRP A 90 5.25 -1.44 18.07
CA TRP A 90 5.41 -2.39 19.17
C TRP A 90 6.47 -3.46 18.85
N GLY A 91 6.46 -3.99 17.62
CA GLY A 91 7.50 -4.85 17.05
C GLY A 91 8.91 -4.29 17.23
N ALA A 92 9.11 -3.01 16.91
CA ALA A 92 10.39 -2.33 16.97
C ALA A 92 10.98 -2.22 18.40
N THR A 93 10.14 -2.36 19.44
CA THR A 93 10.62 -2.39 20.83
C THR A 93 11.31 -3.71 21.20
N GLY A 94 11.14 -4.75 20.40
CA GLY A 94 11.86 -6.01 20.50
C GLY A 94 12.64 -6.31 19.21
N ASP A 95 12.26 -7.36 18.49
CA ASP A 95 12.91 -7.75 17.23
C ASP A 95 11.85 -8.10 16.18
N ILE A 96 12.08 -7.67 14.93
CA ILE A 96 11.20 -7.97 13.79
C ILE A 96 11.98 -8.82 12.78
N LEU A 97 11.41 -9.95 12.37
CA LEU A 97 12.00 -10.87 11.41
C LEU A 97 11.07 -11.07 10.22
N ARG A 98 11.60 -11.03 9.00
CA ARG A 98 10.92 -11.55 7.80
C ARG A 98 11.25 -13.02 7.63
N ILE A 99 10.21 -13.84 7.53
CA ILE A 99 10.31 -15.30 7.52
C ILE A 99 9.38 -15.85 6.46
N ARG A 100 9.94 -16.62 5.53
CA ARG A 100 9.15 -17.40 4.58
C ARG A 100 8.62 -18.66 5.25
N GLU A 101 7.31 -18.86 5.17
CA GLU A 101 6.67 -20.07 5.70
C GLU A 101 7.11 -21.32 4.92
N ALA A 102 6.95 -22.49 5.52
CA ALA A 102 7.17 -23.77 4.85
C ALA A 102 5.81 -24.36 4.45
N VAL A 103 5.63 -24.60 3.16
CA VAL A 103 4.48 -25.32 2.59
C VAL A 103 5.02 -26.53 1.80
N PRO A 104 4.74 -27.78 2.20
CA PRO A 104 4.11 -28.16 3.46
C PRO A 104 5.06 -27.91 4.65
N GLY A 105 4.47 -27.60 5.81
CA GLY A 105 5.24 -27.42 7.05
C GLY A 105 5.67 -28.74 7.68
N LYS A 106 6.53 -28.67 8.70
CA LYS A 106 6.96 -29.81 9.54
C LYS A 106 6.38 -29.74 10.95
N ALA A 107 5.27 -29.03 11.12
CA ALA A 107 4.63 -28.86 12.41
C ALA A 107 3.94 -30.16 12.86
N SER A 108 4.08 -30.52 14.13
CA SER A 108 3.39 -31.69 14.69
C SER A 108 1.93 -31.36 15.00
N GLN A 109 1.01 -32.28 14.69
CA GLN A 109 -0.39 -32.18 15.09
C GLN A 109 -0.66 -32.73 16.50
N ILE A 110 0.34 -33.33 17.15
CA ILE A 110 0.23 -33.85 18.52
C ILE A 110 0.17 -32.65 19.49
N ARG A 111 -1.01 -32.43 20.07
CA ARG A 111 -1.38 -31.23 20.83
C ARG A 111 -0.78 -31.21 22.24
N GLY A 112 0.17 -30.31 22.47
CA GLY A 112 0.61 -29.87 23.81
C GLY A 112 0.00 -28.51 24.21
N TRP A 113 0.63 -27.81 25.15
CA TRP A 113 0.25 -26.43 25.53
C TRP A 113 0.35 -25.47 24.34
N SER A 114 -0.71 -24.71 24.06
CA SER A 114 -0.76 -23.80 22.91
C SER A 114 -0.55 -22.36 23.37
N ASN A 115 0.68 -21.86 23.23
CA ASN A 115 1.04 -20.47 23.54
C ASN A 115 1.44 -19.71 22.27
N CYS A 116 1.72 -18.41 22.36
CA CYS A 116 2.04 -17.58 21.21
C CYS A 116 3.25 -18.10 20.41
N ALA A 117 4.29 -18.63 21.06
CA ALA A 117 5.43 -19.20 20.37
C ALA A 117 5.06 -20.48 19.59
N VAL A 118 4.31 -21.39 20.22
CA VAL A 118 3.85 -22.63 19.56
C VAL A 118 2.95 -22.32 18.38
N LEU A 119 2.03 -21.37 18.54
CA LEU A 119 1.08 -20.97 17.50
C LEU A 119 1.77 -20.25 16.32
N SER A 120 2.72 -19.35 16.60
CA SER A 120 3.52 -18.71 15.55
C SER A 120 4.44 -19.71 14.84
N ALA A 121 5.02 -20.68 15.56
CA ALA A 121 5.79 -21.76 14.92
C ALA A 121 4.90 -22.59 13.99
N PHE A 122 3.68 -22.90 14.42
CA PHE A 122 2.70 -23.63 13.61
C PHE A 122 2.30 -22.85 12.36
N LEU A 123 2.01 -21.56 12.49
CA LEU A 123 1.73 -20.66 11.36
C LEU A 123 2.85 -20.69 10.31
N LEU A 124 4.11 -20.67 10.76
CA LEU A 124 5.28 -20.66 9.89
C LEU A 124 5.64 -22.06 9.35
N GLY A 125 4.89 -23.11 9.69
CA GLY A 125 5.20 -24.48 9.30
C GLY A 125 6.47 -25.04 9.95
N ARG A 126 6.87 -24.51 11.12
CA ARG A 126 8.05 -24.95 11.88
C ARG A 126 7.67 -25.94 13.00
N PRO A 127 8.62 -26.78 13.47
CA PRO A 127 8.36 -27.66 14.61
C PRO A 127 8.03 -26.87 15.88
N SER A 128 7.03 -27.32 16.64
CA SER A 128 6.49 -26.67 17.85
C SER A 128 7.29 -26.92 19.15
N TRP A 129 8.55 -27.36 19.05
CA TRP A 129 9.39 -27.68 20.21
C TRP A 129 9.88 -26.43 20.98
N THR A 130 9.63 -25.22 20.48
CA THR A 130 10.01 -23.95 21.11
C THR A 130 8.85 -23.33 21.87
N TRP A 131 8.93 -23.43 23.20
CA TRP A 131 7.85 -23.04 24.12
C TRP A 131 7.88 -21.58 24.57
N THR A 132 8.90 -20.81 24.19
CA THR A 132 9.03 -19.40 24.58
C THR A 132 9.28 -18.54 23.35
N PRO A 133 8.80 -17.28 23.32
CA PRO A 133 9.07 -16.37 22.21
C PRO A 133 10.57 -16.18 21.96
N HIS A 134 11.39 -16.10 23.02
CA HIS A 134 12.84 -16.01 22.85
C HIS A 134 13.46 -17.31 22.28
N GLY A 135 12.95 -18.48 22.68
CA GLY A 135 13.36 -19.76 22.11
C GLY A 135 13.08 -19.82 20.60
N LEU A 136 11.86 -19.44 20.21
CA LEU A 136 11.45 -19.37 18.81
C LEU A 136 12.29 -18.35 18.02
N TYR A 137 12.54 -17.16 18.57
CA TYR A 137 13.43 -16.16 17.96
C TYR A 137 14.82 -16.75 17.66
N ARG A 138 15.45 -17.41 18.63
CA ARG A 138 16.78 -18.03 18.46
C ARG A 138 16.79 -19.13 17.41
N GLN A 139 15.68 -19.84 17.25
CA GLN A 139 15.53 -20.84 16.19
C GLN A 139 15.46 -20.15 14.82
N LEU A 140 14.54 -19.19 14.66
CA LEU A 140 14.25 -18.56 13.38
C LEU A 140 15.42 -17.69 12.87
N ILE A 141 16.11 -16.96 13.75
CA ILE A 141 17.24 -16.11 13.35
C ILE A 141 18.44 -16.91 12.79
N ARG A 142 18.50 -18.22 13.03
CA ARG A 142 19.54 -19.11 12.50
C ARG A 142 19.21 -19.62 11.09
N GLU A 143 17.99 -19.42 10.62
CA GLU A 143 17.60 -19.84 9.27
C GLU A 143 18.23 -18.90 8.23
N ARG A 144 18.84 -19.47 7.19
CA ARG A 144 19.56 -18.70 6.17
C ARG A 144 18.67 -17.72 5.40
N SER A 145 17.38 -18.02 5.28
CA SER A 145 16.40 -17.19 4.57
C SER A 145 15.83 -16.06 5.44
N THR A 146 16.01 -16.10 6.76
CA THR A 146 15.47 -15.08 7.66
C THR A 146 16.22 -13.76 7.51
N ARG A 147 15.48 -12.65 7.56
CA ARG A 147 16.02 -11.29 7.54
C ARG A 147 15.51 -10.52 8.74
N ARG A 148 16.35 -9.64 9.30
CA ARG A 148 15.89 -8.64 10.27
C ARG A 148 15.24 -7.51 9.51
N GLU A 149 14.12 -7.03 10.00
CA GLU A 149 13.35 -5.97 9.37
C GLU A 149 13.40 -4.70 10.21
N ASN A 150 13.27 -3.56 9.53
CA ASN A 150 13.12 -2.25 10.13
C ASN A 150 11.76 -1.66 9.71
N VAL A 151 11.05 -1.04 10.65
CA VAL A 151 9.72 -0.48 10.39
C VAL A 151 9.73 0.54 9.27
N GLN A 152 10.74 1.42 9.19
CA GLN A 152 10.85 2.40 8.13
C GLN A 152 10.94 1.74 6.75
N GLN A 153 11.78 0.72 6.61
CA GLN A 153 11.92 0.01 5.34
C GLN A 153 10.65 -0.75 4.97
N LEU A 154 9.98 -1.38 5.94
CA LEU A 154 8.69 -2.04 5.71
C LEU A 154 7.63 -1.07 5.18
N LEU A 155 7.58 0.14 5.74
CA LEU A 155 6.64 1.18 5.30
C LEU A 155 7.02 1.75 3.93
N VAL A 156 8.32 1.96 3.66
CA VAL A 156 8.81 2.36 2.33
C VAL A 156 8.38 1.33 1.28
N ASP A 157 8.70 0.04 1.50
CA ASP A 157 8.36 -1.03 0.56
C ASP A 157 6.85 -1.11 0.32
N GLN A 158 6.06 -0.99 1.39
CA GLN A 158 4.62 -1.02 1.29
C GLN A 158 4.06 0.18 0.52
N PHE A 159 4.47 1.39 0.88
CA PHE A 159 3.98 2.61 0.25
C PHE A 159 4.36 2.62 -1.23
N THR A 160 5.63 2.33 -1.55
CA THR A 160 6.08 2.19 -2.95
C THR A 160 5.22 1.19 -3.71
N LYS A 161 4.94 0.00 -3.12
CA LYS A 161 4.14 -1.03 -3.80
C LYS A 161 2.71 -0.59 -4.07
N VAL A 162 2.02 -0.06 -3.05
CA VAL A 162 0.61 0.35 -3.18
C VAL A 162 0.49 1.53 -4.13
N VAL A 163 1.34 2.55 -3.94
CA VAL A 163 1.30 3.77 -4.75
C VAL A 163 1.65 3.44 -6.20
N SER A 164 2.69 2.64 -6.46
CA SER A 164 3.04 2.28 -7.84
C SER A 164 1.94 1.49 -8.53
N HIS A 165 1.25 0.58 -7.81
CA HIS A 165 0.14 -0.19 -8.35
C HIS A 165 -1.08 0.68 -8.71
N CYS A 166 -1.38 1.68 -7.89
CA CYS A 166 -2.43 2.65 -8.17
C CYS A 166 -2.03 3.61 -9.32
N SER A 167 -0.81 4.17 -9.27
CA SER A 167 -0.33 5.16 -10.24
C SER A 167 -0.17 4.61 -11.67
N SER A 168 0.18 3.33 -11.84
CA SER A 168 0.36 2.72 -13.17
C SER A 168 -0.91 2.76 -14.03
N ASN A 169 -2.09 2.75 -13.40
CA ASN A 169 -3.37 2.79 -14.10
C ASN A 169 -3.83 4.24 -14.36
N ALA A 170 -3.47 5.18 -13.48
CA ALA A 170 -3.90 6.58 -13.59
C ALA A 170 -3.28 7.30 -14.81
N LEU A 171 -2.03 6.96 -15.11
CA LEU A 171 -1.20 7.62 -16.13
C LEU A 171 -1.11 6.84 -17.44
N SER A 172 -1.85 5.74 -17.58
CA SER A 172 -1.91 5.01 -18.84
C SER A 172 -2.69 5.81 -19.86
N VAL A 173 -1.98 6.49 -20.76
CA VAL A 173 -2.56 7.19 -21.92
C VAL A 173 -2.15 6.43 -23.18
N SER A 174 -3.12 5.99 -23.99
CA SER A 174 -2.86 5.32 -25.26
C SER A 174 -2.36 6.32 -26.33
N ALA A 175 -1.70 5.81 -27.37
CA ALA A 175 -1.29 6.65 -28.50
C ALA A 175 -2.46 7.38 -29.16
N ASP A 176 -3.63 6.73 -29.24
CA ASP A 176 -4.86 7.31 -29.79
C ASP A 176 -5.43 8.41 -28.90
N GLN A 177 -5.22 8.35 -27.58
CA GLN A 177 -5.64 9.43 -26.68
C GLN A 177 -4.76 10.67 -26.81
N LEU A 178 -3.47 10.50 -27.15
CA LEU A 178 -2.54 11.62 -27.33
C LEU A 178 -2.85 12.48 -28.57
N SER A 179 -3.68 12.01 -29.50
CA SER A 179 -4.13 12.78 -30.67
C SER A 179 -5.44 13.54 -30.43
N LEU A 180 -6.06 13.37 -29.26
CA LEU A 180 -7.27 14.11 -28.89
C LEU A 180 -6.97 15.60 -28.68
N PRO A 181 -7.96 16.49 -28.85
CA PRO A 181 -7.83 17.89 -28.44
C PRO A 181 -7.39 18.00 -26.99
N LEU A 182 -6.52 18.96 -26.67
CA LEU A 182 -5.93 19.13 -25.34
C LEU A 182 -6.96 19.08 -24.21
N ARG A 183 -8.10 19.75 -24.40
CA ARG A 183 -9.22 19.75 -23.43
C ARG A 183 -9.72 18.34 -23.11
N GLU A 184 -9.99 17.53 -24.13
CA GLU A 184 -10.49 16.16 -23.94
C GLU A 184 -9.43 15.27 -23.29
N LEU A 185 -8.17 15.42 -23.71
CA LEU A 185 -7.05 14.69 -23.11
C LEU A 185 -6.88 15.03 -21.62
N LEU A 186 -6.93 16.31 -21.24
CA LEU A 186 -6.82 16.74 -19.85
C LEU A 186 -8.04 16.30 -19.01
N ILE A 187 -9.23 16.21 -19.60
CA ILE A 187 -10.42 15.66 -18.92
C ILE A 187 -10.21 14.17 -18.60
N ILE A 188 -9.77 13.38 -19.58
CA ILE A 188 -9.51 11.95 -19.39
C ILE A 188 -8.45 11.74 -18.30
N ILE A 189 -7.33 12.44 -18.39
CA ILE A 189 -6.25 12.34 -17.39
C ILE A 189 -6.74 12.82 -16.02
N GLY A 190 -7.48 13.93 -15.96
CA GLY A 190 -8.04 14.46 -14.72
C GLY A 190 -8.96 13.47 -14.01
N ARG A 191 -9.83 12.77 -14.76
CA ARG A 191 -10.67 11.69 -14.22
C ARG A 191 -9.83 10.54 -13.68
N ASN A 192 -8.91 10.02 -14.49
CA ASN A 192 -8.09 8.88 -14.09
C ASN A 192 -7.27 9.17 -12.83
N LEU A 193 -6.73 10.39 -12.72
CA LEU A 193 -6.01 10.85 -11.53
C LEU A 193 -6.94 10.94 -10.32
N LEU A 194 -8.12 11.54 -10.47
CA LEU A 194 -9.13 11.65 -9.40
C LEU A 194 -9.61 10.28 -8.92
N GLU A 195 -9.96 9.37 -9.83
CA GLU A 195 -10.39 8.01 -9.46
C GLU A 195 -9.28 7.26 -8.71
N THR A 196 -8.04 7.40 -9.16
CA THR A 196 -6.89 6.76 -8.53
C THR A 196 -6.65 7.31 -7.13
N MET A 197 -6.63 8.64 -6.96
CA MET A 197 -6.39 9.26 -5.64
C MET A 197 -7.52 9.01 -4.64
N MET A 198 -8.74 8.79 -5.13
CA MET A 198 -9.92 8.47 -4.32
C MET A 198 -10.06 6.98 -4.01
N THR A 199 -9.15 6.13 -4.51
CA THR A 199 -9.16 4.70 -4.19
C THR A 199 -8.89 4.51 -2.69
N PRO A 200 -9.69 3.67 -1.97
CA PRO A 200 -9.55 3.49 -0.52
C PRO A 200 -8.10 3.15 -0.08
N SER A 201 -7.42 2.28 -0.83
CA SER A 201 -6.04 1.89 -0.58
C SER A 201 -5.07 3.08 -0.58
N LEU A 202 -5.23 4.03 -1.51
CA LEU A 202 -4.34 5.17 -1.63
C LEU A 202 -4.65 6.25 -0.60
N LEU A 203 -5.93 6.44 -0.27
CA LEU A 203 -6.37 7.32 0.82
C LEU A 203 -5.81 6.86 2.17
N GLU A 204 -5.90 5.56 2.47
CA GLU A 204 -5.39 4.97 3.72
C GLU A 204 -3.85 5.06 3.82
N VAL A 205 -3.13 4.85 2.71
CA VAL A 205 -1.67 5.05 2.66
C VAL A 205 -1.32 6.53 2.83
N CYS A 206 -2.05 7.45 2.19
CA CYS A 206 -1.85 8.89 2.35
C CYS A 206 -2.07 9.32 3.81
N TYR A 207 -3.18 8.88 4.42
CA TYR A 207 -3.49 9.12 5.83
C TYR A 207 -2.37 8.60 6.74
N THR A 208 -1.89 7.39 6.50
CA THR A 208 -0.78 6.80 7.27
C THR A 208 0.52 7.58 7.09
N ALA A 209 0.83 8.02 5.86
CA ALA A 209 2.01 8.82 5.56
C ALA A 209 1.99 10.18 6.28
N ILE A 210 0.81 10.79 6.43
CA ILE A 210 0.60 12.03 7.20
C ILE A 210 0.82 11.77 8.70
N LEU A 211 0.16 10.74 9.25
CA LEU A 211 0.24 10.41 10.68
C LEU A 211 1.67 10.10 11.15
N GLU A 212 2.46 9.46 10.29
CA GLU A 212 3.76 8.91 10.67
C GLU A 212 4.94 9.69 10.05
N ALA A 213 4.69 10.85 9.43
CA ALA A 213 5.69 11.64 8.70
C ALA A 213 6.93 12.00 9.52
N ASP A 214 6.74 12.39 10.78
CA ASP A 214 7.83 12.76 11.70
C ASP A 214 8.66 11.54 12.11
N ARG A 215 8.02 10.37 12.27
CA ARG A 215 8.65 9.14 12.74
C ARG A 215 9.37 8.38 11.63
N TYR A 216 8.78 8.37 10.43
CA TYR A 216 9.24 7.58 9.29
C TYR A 216 9.30 8.43 8.00
N PRO A 217 10.17 9.46 7.96
CA PRO A 217 10.18 10.43 6.87
C PRO A 217 10.54 9.82 5.50
N ASP A 218 11.32 8.73 5.45
CA ASP A 218 11.60 8.02 4.19
C ASP A 218 10.35 7.38 3.58
N ALA A 219 9.44 6.86 4.40
CA ALA A 219 8.20 6.28 3.90
C ALA A 219 7.32 7.36 3.25
N THR A 220 7.19 8.52 3.90
CA THR A 220 6.46 9.67 3.34
C THR A 220 7.11 10.21 2.07
N ARG A 221 8.45 10.22 1.99
CA ARG A 221 9.16 10.52 0.73
C ARG A 221 8.85 9.52 -0.37
N ALA A 222 8.82 8.23 -0.06
CA ALA A 222 8.47 7.19 -1.03
C ALA A 222 7.05 7.39 -1.58
N TYR A 223 6.07 7.74 -0.72
CA TYR A 223 4.73 8.10 -1.17
C TYR A 223 4.76 9.26 -2.18
N ALA A 224 5.46 10.36 -1.88
CA ALA A 224 5.55 11.50 -2.77
C ALA A 224 6.27 11.17 -4.11
N GLN A 225 7.37 10.41 -4.04
CA GLN A 225 8.18 10.04 -5.20
C GLN A 225 7.45 9.12 -6.17
N HIS A 226 6.61 8.20 -5.67
CA HIS A 226 5.89 7.24 -6.50
C HIS A 226 4.45 7.68 -6.83
N GLY A 227 3.92 8.68 -6.12
CA GLY A 227 2.54 9.17 -6.27
C GLY A 227 2.46 10.38 -7.19
N PRO A 228 2.47 11.62 -6.66
CA PRO A 228 2.26 12.84 -7.44
C PRO A 228 3.39 13.15 -8.45
N THR A 229 4.65 12.80 -8.15
CA THR A 229 5.79 13.20 -9.01
C THR A 229 5.70 12.66 -10.44
N PRO A 230 5.41 11.36 -10.69
CA PRO A 230 5.18 10.85 -12.04
C PRO A 230 4.03 11.55 -12.78
N ALA A 231 2.94 11.87 -12.08
CA ALA A 231 1.80 12.55 -12.68
C ALA A 231 2.15 13.97 -13.14
N ILE A 232 2.86 14.71 -12.30
CA ILE A 232 3.37 16.05 -12.64
C ILE A 232 4.29 15.97 -13.87
N ALA A 233 5.19 14.99 -13.93
CA ALA A 233 6.11 14.84 -15.07
C ALA A 233 5.37 14.52 -16.38
N VAL A 234 4.32 13.69 -16.35
CA VAL A 234 3.49 13.39 -17.53
C VAL A 234 2.73 14.63 -17.97
N LEU A 235 2.06 15.32 -17.04
CA LEU A 235 1.31 16.55 -17.34
C LEU A 235 2.22 17.64 -17.90
N THR A 236 3.43 17.81 -17.34
CA THR A 236 4.41 18.79 -17.81
C THR A 236 4.73 18.57 -19.29
N LYS A 237 4.99 17.32 -19.71
CA LYS A 237 5.25 17.00 -21.13
C LYS A 237 4.06 17.27 -22.05
N ILE A 238 2.84 17.06 -21.58
CA ILE A 238 1.62 17.37 -22.34
C ILE A 238 1.49 18.88 -22.54
N LEU A 239 1.71 19.65 -21.47
CA LEU A 239 1.62 21.10 -21.50
C LEU A 239 2.75 21.74 -22.34
N GLU A 240 3.96 21.17 -22.33
CA GLU A 240 5.06 21.60 -23.18
C GLU A 240 4.72 21.44 -24.67
N ARG A 241 4.10 20.31 -25.05
CA ARG A 241 3.63 20.07 -26.43
C ARG A 241 2.52 21.04 -26.82
N ALA A 242 1.55 21.25 -25.94
CA ALA A 242 0.48 22.22 -26.16
C ALA A 242 1.01 23.64 -26.33
N LYS A 243 2.02 24.04 -25.53
CA LYS A 243 2.69 25.34 -25.65
C LYS A 243 3.41 25.47 -26.99
N GLN A 244 4.12 24.42 -27.43
CA GLN A 244 4.78 24.40 -28.74
C GLN A 244 3.78 24.51 -29.91
N ALA A 245 2.59 23.92 -29.75
CA ALA A 245 1.49 24.02 -30.71
C ALA A 245 0.72 25.36 -30.63
N GLY A 246 1.01 26.22 -29.64
CA GLY A 246 0.32 27.49 -29.42
C GLY A 246 -1.09 27.35 -28.81
N GLU A 247 -1.44 26.17 -28.28
CA GLU A 247 -2.74 25.92 -27.64
C GLU A 247 -2.83 26.52 -26.23
N VAL A 248 -1.69 26.78 -25.58
CA VAL A 248 -1.58 27.41 -24.25
C VAL A 248 -0.39 28.35 -24.18
N ASP A 249 -0.46 29.36 -23.32
CA ASP A 249 0.63 30.31 -23.02
C ASP A 249 1.01 30.24 -21.52
N LEU A 250 1.81 29.22 -21.18
CA LEU A 250 2.32 29.02 -19.82
C LEU A 250 3.79 29.40 -19.74
N ALA A 251 4.17 30.25 -18.79
CA ALA A 251 5.58 30.59 -18.55
C ALA A 251 6.40 29.34 -18.12
N ASP A 252 5.86 28.56 -17.19
CA ASP A 252 6.44 27.33 -16.64
C ASP A 252 5.42 26.20 -16.67
N CYS A 253 5.68 25.19 -17.52
CA CYS A 253 4.79 24.04 -17.70
C CYS A 253 4.78 23.09 -16.49
N GLU A 254 5.86 23.00 -15.71
CA GLU A 254 5.87 22.18 -14.49
C GLU A 254 5.02 22.83 -13.40
N ALA A 255 5.16 24.16 -13.23
CA ALA A 255 4.31 24.92 -12.33
C ALA A 255 2.82 24.80 -12.74
N GLY A 256 2.53 24.90 -14.04
CA GLY A 256 1.19 24.68 -14.58
C GLY A 256 0.64 23.27 -14.28
N ALA A 257 1.46 22.22 -14.46
CA ALA A 257 1.08 20.85 -14.12
C ALA A 257 0.75 20.68 -12.62
N ARG A 258 1.55 21.29 -11.74
CA ARG A 258 1.30 21.29 -10.28
C ARG A 258 0.02 22.03 -9.92
N GLN A 259 -0.25 23.17 -10.55
CA GLN A 259 -1.49 23.92 -10.36
C GLN A 259 -2.70 23.13 -10.81
N PHE A 260 -2.63 22.50 -11.99
CA PHE A 260 -3.70 21.64 -12.49
C PHE A 260 -4.00 20.48 -11.54
N LEU A 261 -2.97 19.77 -11.05
CA LEU A 261 -3.14 18.71 -10.08
C LEU A 261 -3.72 19.23 -8.75
N GLY A 262 -3.31 20.40 -8.28
CA GLY A 262 -3.87 21.06 -7.11
C GLY A 262 -5.36 21.37 -7.26
N MET A 263 -5.80 21.82 -8.44
CA MET A 263 -7.21 22.08 -8.74
C MET A 263 -8.05 20.79 -8.77
N LEU A 264 -7.48 19.68 -9.27
CA LEU A 264 -8.14 18.38 -9.18
C LEU A 264 -8.34 17.98 -7.72
N HIS A 265 -7.27 18.01 -6.91
CA HIS A 265 -7.30 17.67 -5.49
C HIS A 265 -8.34 18.49 -4.71
N GLY A 266 -8.27 19.83 -4.83
CA GLY A 266 -9.02 20.76 -4.00
C GLY A 266 -9.14 20.33 -2.52
N ASP A 267 -10.31 20.57 -1.95
CA ASP A 267 -10.73 20.12 -0.62
C ASP A 267 -11.14 18.63 -0.57
N VAL A 268 -11.76 18.10 -1.63
CA VAL A 268 -12.32 16.73 -1.64
C VAL A 268 -11.33 15.65 -1.24
N HIS A 269 -10.06 15.75 -1.67
CA HIS A 269 -9.05 14.76 -1.32
C HIS A 269 -8.70 14.84 0.17
N LEU A 270 -8.57 16.05 0.72
CA LEU A 270 -8.31 16.25 2.14
C LEU A 270 -9.50 15.77 2.99
N GLU A 271 -10.73 16.11 2.61
CA GLU A 271 -11.94 15.65 3.28
C GLU A 271 -12.03 14.12 3.29
N ALA A 272 -11.70 13.46 2.16
CA ALA A 272 -11.71 12.01 2.05
C ALA A 272 -10.63 11.36 2.93
N VAL A 273 -9.40 11.89 2.91
CA VAL A 273 -8.29 11.42 3.77
C VAL A 273 -8.62 11.57 5.25
N LEU A 274 -9.32 12.65 5.62
CA LEU A 274 -9.76 12.91 7.00
C LEU A 274 -11.08 12.22 7.37
N GLN A 275 -11.66 11.42 6.46
CA GLN A 275 -12.94 10.72 6.65
C GLN A 275 -14.11 11.67 7.00
N LEU A 276 -14.06 12.91 6.51
CA LEU A 276 -15.10 13.92 6.69
C LEU A 276 -16.23 13.80 5.67
N ARG A 277 -16.05 12.95 4.66
CA ARG A 277 -17.00 12.72 3.57
C ARG A 277 -16.94 11.29 3.07
N GLU A 278 -17.96 10.91 2.30
CA GLU A 278 -17.91 9.74 1.44
C GLU A 278 -17.06 9.99 0.20
N ILE A 279 -16.54 8.89 -0.35
CA ILE A 279 -15.77 8.90 -1.59
C ILE A 279 -16.68 9.41 -2.73
N PRO A 280 -16.22 10.39 -3.54
CA PRO A 280 -17.02 10.92 -4.64
C PRO A 280 -17.44 9.83 -5.63
N THR A 281 -18.67 9.95 -6.13
CA THR A 281 -19.19 9.15 -7.23
C THR A 281 -18.46 9.46 -8.54
N LEU A 282 -18.52 8.53 -9.51
CA LEU A 282 -17.90 8.74 -10.83
C LEU A 282 -18.44 9.99 -11.55
N SER A 283 -19.71 10.35 -11.36
CA SER A 283 -20.28 11.58 -11.92
C SER A 283 -19.75 12.85 -11.25
N GLU A 284 -19.52 12.82 -9.94
CA GLU A 284 -18.88 13.94 -9.23
C GLU A 284 -17.41 14.09 -9.63
N ILE A 285 -16.70 12.97 -9.82
CA ILE A 285 -15.34 12.95 -10.33
C ILE A 285 -15.30 13.56 -11.74
N ASP A 286 -16.19 13.15 -12.64
CA ASP A 286 -16.29 13.70 -14.00
C ASP A 286 -16.53 15.21 -13.98
N LEU A 287 -17.54 15.65 -13.24
CA LEU A 287 -17.89 17.06 -13.14
C LEU A 287 -16.70 17.88 -12.62
N ARG A 288 -16.01 17.38 -11.60
CA ARG A 288 -14.83 18.05 -11.04
C ARG A 288 -13.68 18.11 -12.04
N ALA A 289 -13.40 17.02 -12.76
CA ALA A 289 -12.37 17.00 -13.80
C ALA A 289 -12.67 18.04 -14.89
N ARG A 290 -13.91 18.08 -15.41
CA ARG A 290 -14.34 19.04 -16.43
C ARG A 290 -14.22 20.49 -15.95
N ASN A 291 -14.63 20.76 -14.72
CA ASN A 291 -14.53 22.10 -14.13
C ASN A 291 -13.08 22.53 -13.94
N ALA A 292 -12.22 21.66 -13.42
CA ALA A 292 -10.79 21.94 -13.26
C ALA A 292 -10.11 22.20 -14.61
N VAL A 293 -10.42 21.41 -15.65
CA VAL A 293 -9.89 21.62 -17.00
C VAL A 293 -10.39 22.92 -17.61
N LYS A 294 -11.67 23.26 -17.43
CA LYS A 294 -12.21 24.54 -17.89
C LYS A 294 -11.42 25.70 -17.27
N VAL A 295 -11.37 25.79 -15.95
CA VAL A 295 -10.70 26.89 -15.24
C VAL A 295 -9.20 26.96 -15.57
N PHE A 296 -8.54 25.80 -15.67
CA PHE A 296 -7.12 25.75 -16.01
C PHE A 296 -6.84 26.28 -17.43
N LEU A 297 -7.60 25.81 -18.42
CA LEU A 297 -7.40 26.23 -19.81
C LEU A 297 -7.76 27.70 -20.01
N ASP A 298 -8.86 28.17 -19.43
CA ASP A 298 -9.26 29.58 -19.51
C ASP A 298 -8.14 30.50 -18.94
N GLY A 299 -7.43 30.06 -17.90
CA GLY A 299 -6.29 30.78 -17.33
C GLY A 299 -4.95 30.58 -18.05
N ALA A 300 -4.89 29.62 -18.97
CA ALA A 300 -3.70 29.29 -19.77
C ALA A 300 -3.83 29.77 -21.22
N GLU A 301 -4.92 30.44 -21.59
CA GLU A 301 -5.12 30.98 -22.92
C GLU A 301 -4.06 32.04 -23.24
N PRO A 302 -3.56 32.10 -24.49
CA PRO A 302 -2.65 33.16 -24.91
C PRO A 302 -3.31 34.52 -24.77
N ASP A 303 -2.61 35.47 -24.16
CA ASP A 303 -3.07 36.86 -24.07
C ASP A 303 -3.35 37.42 -25.47
N GLU A 304 -4.44 38.17 -25.66
CA GLU A 304 -4.78 38.81 -26.95
C GLU A 304 -3.61 39.64 -27.49
N ALA A 305 -2.82 40.26 -26.60
CA ALA A 305 -1.61 40.98 -26.94
C ALA A 305 -0.49 40.06 -27.49
N SER A 306 -0.36 38.83 -26.96
CA SER A 306 0.60 37.80 -27.41
C SER A 306 0.23 37.28 -28.80
N ILE A 307 -1.07 37.10 -29.06
CA ILE A 307 -1.61 36.68 -30.37
C ILE A 307 -1.34 37.76 -31.43
N LEU A 308 -1.66 39.02 -31.12
CA LEU A 308 -1.42 40.15 -32.03
C LEU A 308 0.08 40.37 -32.30
N ALA A 309 0.95 40.22 -31.29
CA ALA A 309 2.40 40.34 -31.46
C ALA A 309 2.99 39.24 -32.35
N ARG A 310 2.51 37.99 -32.22
CA ARG A 310 2.96 36.88 -33.10
C ARG A 310 2.48 37.06 -34.54
N GLY A 311 1.25 37.52 -34.75
CA GLY A 311 0.71 37.81 -36.08
C GLY A 311 1.48 38.92 -36.81
N ALA A 312 1.94 39.95 -36.09
CA ALA A 312 2.72 41.06 -36.63
C ALA A 312 4.18 40.70 -36.96
N LEU A 313 4.75 39.65 -36.35
CA LEU A 313 6.10 39.15 -36.64
C LEU A 313 6.14 38.19 -37.85
N THR A 314 4.99 37.67 -38.26
CA THR A 314 4.85 36.75 -39.41
C THR A 314 4.34 37.41 -40.70
N ALA A 315 4.02 38.71 -40.65
CA ALA A 315 3.57 39.53 -41.78
C ALA A 315 4.69 40.44 -42.27
#